data_AF-A0A2S8VBN6-F1
#
_entry.id   AF-A0A2S8VBN6-F1
#
_cell.length_a   1.000
_cell.length_b   1.000
_cell.length_c   1.000
_cell.angle_alpha   90.00
_cell.angle_beta   90.00
_cell.angle_gamma   90.00
#
_symmetry.space_group_name_H-M   'P 1'
#
loop_
_entity.id
_entity.type
_entity.pdbx_description
1 polymer ?
#
loop_
_entity_poly.entity_id
_entity_poly.type
_entity_poly.pdbx_seq_one_letter_code
_entity_poly.pdbx_strand_id
1 'polypeptide(L)'
;MPPTAIKWLASIAFGLLIGQTTYSLLNPLLVIAFGLNGPAAGADVSGSVEKMQIAGAVVTLLVTIAVTAALVRIPNMRRLIGWGCTLLGVALLLTLPASLLLTDPSAHEAATAGARAANDANTALFFWALIFGLPYIGGGLALTIVGIMLIRKNPGPAPIEPAPR
;
A
#
# COMPACT_ATOMS: atom_id res chain seq x y z
N MET A 1 -29.37 12.11 -2.84
CA MET A 1 -28.38 11.15 -3.38
C MET A 1 -27.17 11.97 -3.83
N PRO A 2 -25.93 11.61 -3.47
CA PRO A 2 -24.78 12.31 -4.01
C PRO A 2 -24.78 12.17 -5.53
N PRO A 3 -24.43 13.22 -6.29
CA PRO A 3 -24.36 13.16 -7.74
C PRO A 3 -23.51 11.98 -8.20
N THR A 4 -23.97 11.27 -9.22
CA THR A 4 -23.24 10.12 -9.82
C THR A 4 -21.79 10.49 -10.15
N ALA A 5 -21.56 11.74 -10.59
CA ALA A 5 -20.23 12.28 -10.85
C ALA A 5 -19.32 12.29 -9.60
N ILE A 6 -19.81 12.72 -8.44
CA ILE A 6 -19.01 12.77 -7.19
C ILE A 6 -18.60 11.36 -6.75
N LYS A 7 -19.50 10.40 -6.91
CA LYS A 7 -19.24 9.00 -6.59
C LYS A 7 -18.14 8.42 -7.50
N TRP A 8 -18.19 8.72 -8.79
CA TRP A 8 -17.14 8.34 -9.73
C TRP A 8 -15.80 8.99 -9.41
N LEU A 9 -15.79 10.30 -9.17
CA LEU A 9 -14.57 11.03 -8.81
C LEU A 9 -13.92 10.45 -7.55
N ALA A 10 -14.69 10.18 -6.49
CA ALA A 10 -14.16 9.56 -5.28
C ALA A 10 -13.60 8.16 -5.52
N SER A 11 -14.28 7.33 -6.34
CA SER A 11 -13.82 5.98 -6.67
C SER A 11 -12.53 5.98 -7.48
N ILE A 12 -12.39 6.93 -8.40
CA ILE A 12 -11.17 7.12 -9.20
C ILE A 12 -10.05 7.62 -8.30
N ALA A 13 -10.30 8.62 -7.46
CA ALA A 13 -9.31 9.16 -6.53
C ALA A 13 -8.77 8.08 -5.58
N PHE A 14 -9.65 7.29 -4.95
CA PHE A 14 -9.23 6.18 -4.09
C PHE A 14 -8.52 5.08 -4.88
N GLY A 15 -8.98 4.73 -6.09
CA GLY A 15 -8.32 3.76 -6.93
C GLY A 15 -6.89 4.16 -7.27
N LEU A 16 -6.67 5.43 -7.66
CA LEU A 16 -5.34 5.96 -7.96
C LEU A 16 -4.43 5.97 -6.73
N LEU A 17 -4.93 6.45 -5.58
CA LEU A 17 -4.16 6.49 -4.34
C LEU A 17 -3.76 5.09 -3.87
N ILE A 18 -4.69 4.13 -3.92
CA ILE A 18 -4.45 2.75 -3.54
C ILE A 18 -3.48 2.10 -4.51
N GLY A 19 -3.70 2.24 -5.83
CA GLY A 19 -2.78 1.71 -6.85
C GLY A 19 -1.35 2.24 -6.70
N GLN A 20 -1.19 3.55 -6.49
CA GLN A 20 0.11 4.15 -6.23
C GLN A 20 0.78 3.58 -4.97
N THR A 21 0.02 3.43 -3.88
CA THR A 21 0.53 2.84 -2.63
C THR A 21 0.89 1.37 -2.82
N THR A 22 0.11 0.64 -3.62
CA THR A 22 0.39 -0.75 -3.99
C THR A 22 1.67 -0.87 -4.81
N TYR A 23 2.03 0.09 -5.66
CA TYR A 23 3.32 0.06 -6.35
C TYR A 23 4.49 0.09 -5.36
N SER A 24 4.43 0.95 -4.33
CA SER A 24 5.44 1.01 -3.27
C SER A 24 5.57 -0.30 -2.50
N LEU A 25 4.44 -0.99 -2.28
CA LEU A 25 4.41 -2.32 -1.67
C LEU A 25 5.04 -3.40 -2.56
N LEU A 26 4.75 -3.37 -3.86
CA LEU A 26 5.18 -4.39 -4.81
C LEU A 26 6.63 -4.23 -5.24
N ASN A 27 7.15 -2.99 -5.25
CA ASN A 27 8.49 -2.71 -5.77
C ASN A 27 9.61 -3.56 -5.12
N PRO A 28 9.68 -3.73 -3.79
CA PRO A 28 10.59 -4.69 -3.15
C PRO A 28 10.48 -6.12 -3.68
N LEU A 29 9.25 -6.61 -3.87
CA LEU A 29 9.01 -7.96 -4.39
C LEU A 29 9.42 -8.10 -5.85
N LEU A 30 9.19 -7.06 -6.65
CA LEU A 30 9.60 -7.01 -8.05
C LEU A 30 11.13 -6.99 -8.18
N VAL A 31 11.83 -6.21 -7.35
CA VAL A 31 13.30 -6.20 -7.30
C VAL A 31 13.86 -7.60 -7.03
N ILE A 32 13.26 -8.33 -6.08
CA ILE A 32 13.64 -9.71 -5.77
C ILE A 32 13.28 -10.67 -6.92
N ALA A 33 12.07 -10.57 -7.48
CA ALA A 33 11.58 -11.46 -8.52
C ALA A 33 12.36 -11.34 -9.84
N PHE A 34 12.86 -10.14 -10.15
CA PHE A 34 13.70 -9.88 -11.33
C PHE A 34 15.20 -10.04 -11.03
N GLY A 35 15.58 -10.49 -9.82
CA GLY A 35 16.97 -10.80 -9.47
C GLY A 35 17.89 -9.58 -9.40
N LEU A 36 17.34 -8.40 -9.13
CA LEU A 36 18.09 -7.12 -9.10
C LEU A 36 18.79 -6.87 -7.75
N ASN A 37 18.61 -7.76 -6.77
CA ASN A 37 19.13 -7.66 -5.40
C ASN A 37 20.45 -8.43 -5.18
N GLY A 38 21.08 -8.98 -6.23
CA GLY A 38 22.28 -9.81 -6.11
C GLY A 38 23.51 -9.30 -6.89
N PRO A 39 24.72 -9.77 -6.55
CA PRO A 39 25.97 -9.37 -7.20
C PRO A 39 26.06 -9.76 -8.69
N ALA A 40 25.18 -10.65 -9.14
CA ALA A 40 25.07 -11.11 -10.54
C ALA A 40 24.20 -10.22 -11.44
N ALA A 41 23.69 -9.08 -10.95
CA ALA A 41 22.82 -8.19 -11.72
C ALA A 41 23.46 -7.67 -13.04
N GLY A 42 24.79 -7.75 -13.19
CA GLY A 42 25.58 -7.00 -14.17
C GLY A 42 25.48 -7.35 -15.66
N ALA A 43 24.76 -8.38 -16.11
CA ALA A 43 24.78 -8.78 -17.54
C ALA A 43 23.69 -8.10 -18.41
N ASP A 44 22.52 -7.77 -17.84
CA ASP A 44 21.42 -7.05 -18.53
C ASP A 44 20.52 -6.34 -17.49
N VAL A 45 21.13 -5.43 -16.70
CA VAL A 45 20.40 -4.63 -15.71
C VAL A 45 19.31 -3.80 -16.38
N SER A 46 19.61 -3.17 -17.52
CA SER A 46 18.68 -2.27 -18.21
C SER A 46 17.43 -2.98 -18.69
N GLY A 47 17.55 -4.13 -19.38
CA GLY A 47 16.40 -4.87 -19.87
C GLY A 47 15.57 -5.47 -18.72
N SER A 48 16.22 -5.87 -17.63
CA SER A 48 15.55 -6.42 -16.44
C SER A 48 14.79 -5.33 -15.68
N VAL A 49 15.37 -4.14 -15.52
CA VAL A 49 14.69 -2.98 -14.89
C VAL A 49 13.52 -2.52 -15.74
N GLU A 50 13.65 -2.44 -17.06
CA GLU A 50 12.54 -2.06 -17.95
C GLU A 50 11.37 -3.06 -17.85
N LYS A 51 11.65 -4.37 -17.93
CA LYS A 51 10.62 -5.40 -17.77
C LYS A 51 9.97 -5.34 -16.38
N MET A 52 10.76 -5.09 -15.33
CA MET A 52 10.26 -4.91 -13.97
C MET A 52 9.30 -3.71 -13.87
N GLN A 53 9.69 -2.56 -14.44
CA GLN A 53 8.88 -1.35 -14.44
C GLN A 53 7.58 -1.54 -15.22
N ILE A 54 7.63 -2.19 -16.38
CA ILE A 54 6.44 -2.52 -17.17
C ILE A 54 5.52 -3.46 -16.39
N ALA A 55 6.06 -4.53 -15.80
CA ALA A 55 5.28 -5.46 -14.99
C ALA A 55 4.62 -4.76 -13.79
N GLY A 56 5.39 -3.94 -13.06
CA GLY A 56 4.88 -3.15 -11.95
C GLY A 56 3.79 -2.17 -12.38
N ALA A 57 3.99 -1.46 -13.49
CA ALA A 57 3.00 -0.52 -14.04
C ALA A 57 1.69 -1.22 -14.43
N VAL A 58 1.79 -2.39 -15.09
CA VAL A 58 0.61 -3.20 -15.46
C VAL A 58 -0.15 -3.65 -14.21
N VAL A 59 0.55 -4.19 -13.21
CA VAL A 59 -0.10 -4.64 -11.96
C VAL A 59 -0.76 -3.47 -11.23
N THR A 60 -0.07 -2.33 -11.12
CA THR A 60 -0.63 -1.12 -10.50
C THR A 60 -1.85 -0.59 -11.23
N LEU A 61 -1.84 -0.62 -12.57
CA LEU A 61 -3.00 -0.25 -13.39
C LEU A 61 -4.19 -1.19 -13.13
N LEU A 62 -3.95 -2.50 -13.10
CA LEU A 62 -5.00 -3.49 -12.83
C LEU A 62 -5.59 -3.32 -11.43
N VAL A 63 -4.76 -3.09 -10.41
CA VAL A 63 -5.23 -2.82 -9.04
C VAL A 63 -6.07 -1.55 -8.99
N THR A 64 -5.62 -0.48 -9.65
CA THR A 64 -6.34 0.80 -9.74
C THR A 64 -7.74 0.59 -10.32
N ILE A 65 -7.82 -0.09 -11.47
CA ILE A 65 -9.08 -0.40 -12.16
C ILE A 65 -9.98 -1.27 -11.27
N ALA A 66 -9.44 -2.34 -10.68
CA ALA A 66 -10.19 -3.25 -9.83
C ALA A 66 -10.77 -2.55 -8.59
N VAL A 67 -9.98 -1.71 -7.92
CA VAL A 67 -10.41 -0.95 -6.74
C VAL A 67 -11.46 0.09 -7.11
N THR A 68 -11.25 0.86 -8.17
CA THR A 68 -12.25 1.83 -8.66
C THR A 68 -13.56 1.14 -9.02
N ALA A 69 -13.50 0.00 -9.74
CA ALA A 69 -14.67 -0.78 -10.11
C ALA A 69 -15.39 -1.39 -8.89
N ALA A 70 -14.66 -1.80 -7.86
CA ALA A 70 -15.25 -2.31 -6.62
C ALA A 70 -15.93 -1.18 -5.82
N LEU A 71 -15.27 -0.02 -5.68
CA LEU A 71 -15.79 1.12 -4.92
C LEU A 71 -17.03 1.73 -5.58
N VAL A 72 -17.05 1.85 -6.91
CA VAL A 72 -18.19 2.43 -7.63
C VAL A 72 -19.45 1.55 -7.53
N ARG A 73 -19.33 0.27 -7.19
CA ARG A 73 -20.51 -0.60 -6.95
C ARG A 73 -21.18 -0.32 -5.61
N ILE A 74 -20.53 0.41 -4.70
CA ILE A 74 -21.09 0.71 -3.37
C ILE A 74 -22.16 1.81 -3.50
N PRO A 75 -23.41 1.58 -3.06
CA PRO A 75 -24.49 2.56 -3.21
C PRO A 75 -24.40 3.72 -2.21
N ASN A 76 -23.90 3.47 -0.99
CA ASN A 76 -23.77 4.48 0.05
C ASN A 76 -22.37 5.13 0.00
N MET A 77 -22.33 6.44 -0.22
CA MET A 77 -21.08 7.21 -0.32
C MET A 77 -20.23 7.16 0.95
N ARG A 78 -20.84 7.18 2.14
CA ARG A 78 -20.07 7.10 3.41
C ARG A 78 -19.38 5.74 3.55
N ARG A 79 -20.04 4.68 3.07
CA ARG A 79 -19.48 3.33 3.06
C ARG A 79 -18.39 3.18 2.00
N LEU A 80 -18.54 3.83 0.83
CA LEU A 80 -17.51 3.91 -0.20
C LEU A 80 -16.23 4.56 0.34
N ILE A 81 -16.36 5.75 0.95
CA ILE A 81 -15.24 6.44 1.59
C ILE A 81 -14.64 5.56 2.70
N GLY A 82 -15.49 4.89 3.48
CA GLY A 82 -15.05 3.95 4.51
C GLY A 82 -14.14 2.86 3.95
N TRP A 83 -14.56 2.17 2.88
CA TRP A 83 -13.74 1.15 2.21
C TRP A 83 -12.48 1.73 1.57
N GLY A 84 -12.57 2.90 0.93
CA GLY A 84 -11.41 3.59 0.37
C GLY A 84 -10.35 3.90 1.42
N CYS A 85 -10.76 4.47 2.56
CA CYS A 85 -9.85 4.76 3.67
C CYS A 85 -9.29 3.48 4.30
N THR A 86 -10.11 2.43 4.49
CA THR A 86 -9.62 1.17 5.05
C THR A 86 -8.59 0.50 4.15
N LEU A 87 -8.86 0.39 2.84
CA LEU A 87 -7.92 -0.22 1.90
C LEU A 87 -6.62 0.58 1.79
N LEU A 88 -6.72 1.91 1.70
CA LEU A 88 -5.56 2.79 1.66
C LEU A 88 -4.75 2.71 2.96
N GLY A 89 -5.42 2.70 4.11
CA GLY A 89 -4.78 2.58 5.42
C GLY A 89 -4.01 1.26 5.56
N VAL A 90 -4.61 0.15 5.15
CA VAL A 90 -3.94 -1.16 5.13
C VAL A 90 -2.76 -1.17 4.18
N ALA A 91 -2.89 -0.60 2.97
CA ALA A 91 -1.79 -0.52 2.01
C ALA A 91 -0.60 0.27 2.56
N LEU A 92 -0.84 1.38 3.27
CA LEU A 92 0.20 2.16 3.94
C LEU A 92 0.89 1.34 5.04
N LEU A 93 0.12 0.63 5.87
CA LEU A 93 0.68 -0.22 6.93
C LEU A 93 1.55 -1.34 6.38
N LEU A 94 1.17 -1.94 5.25
CA LEU A 94 1.94 -3.00 4.60
C LEU A 94 3.18 -2.48 3.88
N THR A 95 3.23 -1.19 3.52
CA THR A 95 4.41 -0.60 2.86
C THR A 95 5.64 -0.65 3.76
N LEU A 96 5.48 -0.50 5.08
CA LEU A 96 6.59 -0.55 6.03
C LEU A 96 7.30 -1.92 6.08
N PRO A 97 6.62 -3.04 6.38
CA PRO A 97 7.28 -4.34 6.36
C PRO A 97 7.80 -4.69 4.96
N ALA A 98 7.13 -4.27 3.88
CA ALA A 98 7.63 -4.48 2.53
C ALA A 98 8.96 -3.74 2.27
N SER A 99 9.11 -2.51 2.78
CA SER A 99 10.35 -1.74 2.63
C SER A 99 11.56 -2.41 3.31
N LEU A 100 11.32 -3.20 4.36
CA LEU A 100 12.35 -3.95 5.07
C LEU A 100 12.84 -5.18 4.29
N LEU A 101 12.13 -5.64 3.25
CA LEU A 101 12.53 -6.80 2.44
C LEU A 101 13.82 -6.57 1.64
N LEU A 102 14.18 -5.31 1.38
CA LEU A 102 15.41 -4.94 0.69
C LEU A 102 16.56 -4.61 1.64
N THR A 103 16.33 -4.67 2.95
CA THR A 103 17.39 -4.43 3.94
C THR A 103 18.30 -5.66 4.00
N ASP A 104 19.58 -5.51 3.66
CA ASP A 104 20.59 -6.56 3.79
C ASP A 104 21.04 -6.68 5.26
N PRO A 105 20.73 -7.79 5.96
CA PRO A 105 21.11 -7.98 7.36
C PRO A 105 22.63 -8.04 7.54
N SER A 106 23.36 -8.59 6.57
CA SER A 106 24.81 -8.75 6.64
C SER A 106 25.53 -7.42 6.51
N ALA A 107 25.01 -6.52 5.66
CA ALA A 107 25.49 -5.14 5.56
C ALA A 107 25.21 -4.35 6.85
N HIS A 108 24.09 -4.61 7.51
CA HIS A 108 23.76 -3.98 8.79
C HIS A 108 24.67 -4.46 9.93
N GLU A 109 24.96 -5.76 10.00
CA GLU A 109 25.92 -6.33 10.95
C GLU A 109 27.33 -5.75 10.73
N ALA A 110 27.79 -5.66 9.48
CA ALA A 110 29.06 -5.01 9.16
C ALA A 110 29.09 -3.53 9.56
N ALA A 111 27.97 -2.81 9.35
CA ALA A 111 27.82 -1.40 9.73
C ALA A 111 27.73 -1.17 11.26
N THR A 112 27.53 -2.22 12.05
CA THR A 112 27.39 -2.16 13.52
C THR A 112 28.58 -2.79 14.28
N ALA A 113 29.66 -3.15 13.58
CA ALA A 113 30.81 -3.87 14.13
C ALA A 113 31.60 -3.15 15.26
N GLY A 114 31.29 -1.88 15.57
CA GLY A 114 31.92 -1.14 16.67
C GLY A 114 30.95 -0.19 17.38
N ALA A 115 31.22 0.16 18.64
CA ALA A 115 30.28 0.91 19.50
C ALA A 115 29.81 2.25 18.89
N ARG A 116 30.71 2.98 18.20
CA ARG A 116 30.37 4.23 17.51
C ARG A 116 29.52 3.98 16.26
N ALA A 117 29.90 2.99 15.45
CA ALA A 117 29.19 2.63 14.23
C ALA A 117 27.78 2.07 14.53
N ALA A 118 27.65 1.27 15.60
CA ALA A 118 26.37 0.80 16.11
C ALA A 118 25.47 1.96 16.57
N ASN A 119 26.03 2.97 17.24
CA ASN A 119 25.26 4.14 17.65
C ASN A 119 24.78 4.97 16.45
N ASP A 120 25.64 5.17 15.44
CA ASP A 120 25.30 5.88 14.21
C ASP A 120 24.22 5.13 13.41
N ALA A 121 24.33 3.81 13.27
CA ALA A 121 23.35 2.96 12.61
C ALA A 121 22.00 2.94 13.35
N ASN A 122 22.01 2.87 14.68
CA ASN A 122 20.79 2.94 15.50
C ASN A 122 20.13 4.31 15.40
N THR A 123 20.91 5.38 15.36
CA THR A 123 20.41 6.75 15.16
C THR A 123 19.77 6.89 13.78
N ALA A 124 20.40 6.34 12.74
CA ALA A 124 19.84 6.32 11.38
C ALA A 124 18.53 5.53 11.30
N LEU A 125 18.46 4.34 11.92
CA LEU A 125 17.23 3.55 12.02
C LEU A 125 16.12 4.30 12.78
N PHE A 126 16.47 5.01 13.85
CA PHE A 126 15.52 5.84 14.60
C PHE A 126 14.94 6.95 13.73
N PHE A 127 15.78 7.71 13.00
CA PHE A 127 15.29 8.75 12.08
C PHE A 127 14.50 8.18 10.92
N TRP A 128 14.89 7.02 10.38
CA TRP A 128 14.12 6.33 9.37
C TRP A 128 12.72 5.96 9.90
N ALA A 129 12.64 5.39 11.10
CA ALA A 129 11.39 5.07 11.76
C ALA A 129 10.54 6.31 12.07
N LEU A 130 11.17 7.45 12.37
CA LEU A 130 10.44 8.69 12.65
C LEU A 130 9.92 9.36 11.37
N ILE A 131 10.74 9.42 10.31
CA ILE A 131 10.43 10.10 9.05
C ILE A 131 9.50 9.24 8.18
N PHE A 132 9.76 7.93 8.12
CA PHE A 132 8.98 7.00 7.28
C PHE A 132 8.09 6.09 8.12
N GLY A 133 8.54 5.56 9.26
CA GLY A 133 7.69 4.72 10.11
C GLY A 133 6.44 5.45 10.62
N LEU A 134 6.63 6.60 11.27
CA LEU A 134 5.56 7.30 11.98
C LEU A 134 4.41 7.75 11.05
N PRO A 135 4.64 8.35 9.88
CA PRO A 135 3.53 8.76 9.00
C PRO A 135 2.76 7.58 8.43
N TYR A 136 3.44 6.47 8.10
CA TYR A 136 2.78 5.30 7.55
C TYR A 136 2.01 4.52 8.63
N ILE A 137 2.56 4.37 9.85
CA ILE A 137 1.85 3.78 10.99
C ILE A 137 0.69 4.68 11.40
N GLY A 138 0.96 5.94 11.69
CA GLY A 138 -0.03 6.89 12.19
C GLY A 138 -1.14 7.14 11.17
N GLY A 139 -0.78 7.49 9.93
CA GLY A 139 -1.72 7.71 8.83
C GLY A 139 -2.47 6.43 8.45
N GLY A 140 -1.76 5.30 8.36
CA GLY A 140 -2.34 3.99 8.05
C GLY A 140 -3.37 3.54 9.09
N LEU A 141 -3.04 3.64 10.39
CA LEU A 141 -3.96 3.34 11.48
C LEU A 141 -5.15 4.29 11.50
N ALA A 142 -4.91 5.61 11.40
CA ALA A 142 -5.98 6.60 11.41
C ALA A 142 -6.99 6.35 10.27
N LEU A 143 -6.51 6.14 9.05
CA LEU A 143 -7.36 5.83 7.90
C LEU A 143 -8.12 4.51 8.06
N THR A 144 -7.45 3.48 8.58
CA THR A 144 -8.06 2.16 8.81
C THR A 144 -9.18 2.26 9.85
N ILE A 145 -8.93 2.91 10.99
CA ILE A 145 -9.88 3.07 12.09
C ILE A 145 -11.08 3.90 11.63
N VAL A 146 -10.84 5.08 11.05
CA VAL A 146 -11.91 5.95 10.56
C VAL A 146 -12.73 5.24 9.47
N GLY A 147 -12.07 4.52 8.57
CA GLY A 147 -12.72 3.74 7.52
C GLY A 147 -13.66 2.66 8.07
N ILE A 148 -13.17 1.87 9.02
CA ILE A 148 -13.97 0.83 9.69
C ILE A 148 -15.14 1.45 10.46
N MET A 149 -14.93 2.56 11.16
CA MET A 149 -16.01 3.27 11.86
C MET A 149 -17.10 3.73 10.88
N LEU A 150 -16.73 4.26 9.71
CA LEU A 150 -17.69 4.67 8.68
C LEU A 150 -18.48 3.48 8.12
N ILE A 151 -17.81 2.34 7.89
CA ILE A 151 -18.47 1.11 7.42
C ILE A 151 -19.47 0.62 8.48
N ARG A 152 -19.07 0.54 9.75
CA ARG A 152 -19.92 0.05 10.85
C ARG A 152 -21.13 0.95 11.10
N LYS A 153 -20.97 2.27 10.97
CA LYS A 153 -22.07 3.24 11.11
C LYS A 153 -23.03 3.28 9.93
N ASN A 154 -22.68 2.64 8.81
CA ASN A 154 -23.48 2.62 7.58
C ASN A 154 -23.61 1.18 7.06
N PRO A 155 -24.31 0.29 7.79
CA PRO A 155 -24.54 -1.09 7.34
C PRO A 155 -25.19 -1.08 5.95
N GLY A 156 -24.85 -2.08 5.13
CA GLY A 156 -25.41 -2.23 3.80
C GLY A 156 -26.93 -2.48 3.82
N PRO A 157 -27.58 -2.55 2.64
CA PRO A 157 -28.99 -2.92 2.59
C PRO A 157 -29.21 -4.25 3.33
N ALA A 158 -30.24 -4.29 4.18
CA ALA A 158 -30.60 -5.47 4.94
C ALA A 158 -30.86 -6.65 3.97
N PRO A 159 -30.53 -7.90 4.36
CA PRO A 159 -30.93 -9.07 3.59
C PRO A 159 -32.44 -9.04 3.34
N ILE A 160 -32.86 -9.32 2.10
CA ILE A 160 -34.27 -9.47 1.78
C ILE A 160 -34.76 -10.69 2.56
N GLU A 161 -35.56 -10.44 3.59
CA GLU A 161 -36.18 -11.50 4.38
C GLU A 161 -37.12 -12.29 3.44
N PRO A 162 -36.94 -13.61 3.29
CA PRO A 162 -37.81 -14.38 2.42
C PRO A 162 -39.25 -14.31 2.96
N ALA A 163 -40.20 -13.96 2.09
CA ALA A 163 -41.61 -13.84 2.44
C ALA A 163 -42.10 -15.12 3.13
N PRO A 164 -42.87 -15.03 4.24
CA PRO A 164 -43.48 -16.20 4.85
C PRO A 164 -44.37 -16.89 3.80
N ARG A 165 -44.14 -18.19 3.63
CA ARG A 165 -44.92 -19.06 2.73
C ARG A 165 -46.33 -19.27 3.25
#